data_AF-A0A101F0I7-F1
#
_entry.id   AF-A0A101F0I7-F1
#
_cell.length_a   1.000
_cell.length_b   1.000
_cell.length_c   1.000
_cell.angle_alpha   90.00
_cell.angle_beta   90.00
_cell.angle_gamma   90.00
#
_symmetry.space_group_name_H-M   'P 1'
#
loop_
_entity.id
_entity.type
_entity.pdbx_description
1 polymer ?
#
loop_
_entity_poly.entity_id
_entity_poly.type
_entity_poly.pdbx_seq_one_letter_code
_entity_poly.pdbx_strand_id
1 'polypeptide(L)' 'KATFVISDEILMEFKKVVRKRFGDKRGVLSIAIEEAIKDWIRKTKKELKNVE' A
#
# COMPACT_ATOMS: atom_id res chain seq x y z
N LYS A 1 -14.51 -4.79 6.62
CA LYS A 1 -13.69 -3.62 7.01
C LYS A 1 -12.61 -4.12 7.97
N ALA A 2 -11.37 -3.66 7.81
CA ALA A 2 -10.27 -3.99 8.71
C ALA A 2 -9.67 -2.70 9.25
N THR A 3 -9.12 -2.75 10.46
CA THR A 3 -8.43 -1.63 11.11
C THR A 3 -6.98 -2.04 11.33
N PHE A 4 -6.06 -1.16 10.93
CA PHE A 4 -4.62 -1.37 11.09
C PHE A 4 -4.03 -0.19 11.83
N VAL A 5 -3.02 -0.46 12.66
CA VAL A 5 -2.24 0.59 13.31
C VAL A 5 -0.98 0.80 12.48
N ILE A 6 -0.76 2.03 12.04
CA ILE A 6 0.40 2.47 11.26
C ILE A 6 0.92 3.73 11.94
N SER A 7 2.24 3.90 12.03
CA SER A 7 2.82 5.13 12.56
C SER A 7 2.42 6.34 11.71
N ASP A 8 2.24 7.49 12.37
CA ASP A 8 1.84 8.73 11.69
C ASP A 8 2.84 9.16 10.62
N GLU A 9 4.14 8.98 10.88
CA GLU A 9 5.22 9.28 9.96
C GLU A 9 5.05 8.54 8.62
N ILE A 10 4.90 7.21 8.68
CA ILE A 10 4.73 6.36 7.50
C ILE A 10 3.42 6.70 6.79
N LEU A 11 2.34 6.92 7.54
CA LEU A 11 1.05 7.29 6.96
C LEU A 11 1.12 8.63 6.23
N MET A 12 1.85 9.62 6.77
CA MET A 12 2.04 10.92 6.14
C MET A 12 2.85 10.79 4.85
N GLU A 13 3.96 10.04 4.87
CA GLU A 13 4.77 9.82 3.68
C GLU A 13 3.97 9.10 2.59
N PHE A 14 3.26 8.02 2.95
CA PHE A 14 2.40 7.30 2.04
C PHE A 14 1.35 8.23 1.39
N LYS A 15 0.64 9.04 2.20
CA LYS A 15 -0.34 10.01 1.68
C LYS A 15 0.28 11.01 0.71
N LYS A 16 1.48 11.53 1.01
CA LYS A 16 2.20 12.47 0.12
C LYS A 16 2.49 11.83 -1.23
N VAL A 17 3.01 10.60 -1.25
CA VAL A 17 3.34 9.88 -2.50
C VAL A 17 2.08 9.54 -3.29
N VAL A 18 1.02 9.06 -2.63
CA VAL A 18 -0.25 8.74 -3.30
C VAL A 18 -0.86 9.96 -3.96
N ARG A 19 -0.89 11.11 -3.27
CA ARG A 19 -1.40 12.36 -3.84
C ARG A 19 -0.56 12.83 -5.03
N LYS A 20 0.77 12.71 -4.97
CA LYS A 20 1.64 13.00 -6.13
C LYS A 20 1.35 12.10 -7.33
N ARG A 21 1.04 10.82 -7.10
CA ARG A 21 0.79 9.85 -8.18
C ARG A 21 -0.61 9.91 -8.79
N PHE A 22 -1.63 10.08 -7.95
CA PHE A 22 -3.04 9.96 -8.35
C PHE A 22 -3.83 11.29 -8.29
N GLY A 23 -3.22 12.36 -7.79
CA GLY A 23 -3.88 13.62 -7.48
C GLY A 23 -4.74 13.57 -6.22
N ASP A 24 -5.49 14.64 -5.97
CA ASP A 24 -6.33 14.81 -4.76
C ASP A 24 -7.78 14.35 -4.95
N LYS A 25 -7.99 13.22 -5.63
CA LYS A 25 -9.33 12.65 -5.83
C LYS A 25 -9.79 11.86 -4.61
N ARG A 26 -11.11 11.83 -4.36
CA ARG A 26 -11.70 10.96 -3.34
C ARG A 26 -11.40 9.49 -3.68
N GLY A 27 -10.99 8.71 -2.67
CA GLY A 27 -10.76 7.27 -2.80
C GLY A 27 -9.35 6.85 -3.24
N VAL A 28 -8.45 7.78 -3.60
CA VAL A 28 -7.08 7.45 -4.05
C VAL A 28 -6.26 6.69 -3.00
N LEU A 29 -6.47 6.99 -1.71
CA LEU A 29 -5.79 6.27 -0.62
C LEU A 29 -6.22 4.81 -0.54
N SER A 30 -7.51 4.52 -0.71
CA SER A 30 -8.00 3.14 -0.68
C SER A 30 -7.45 2.33 -1.85
N ILE A 31 -7.43 2.93 -3.05
CA ILE A 31 -6.85 2.31 -4.24
C ILE A 31 -5.37 2.00 -4.02
N ALA A 32 -4.61 2.98 -3.50
CA ALA A 32 -3.18 2.81 -3.25
C ALA A 32 -2.89 1.75 -2.18
N ILE A 33 -3.70 1.65 -1.12
CA ILE A 33 -3.56 0.59 -0.12
C ILE A 33 -3.82 -0.78 -0.75
N GLU A 34 -4.85 -0.90 -1.59
CA GLU A 34 -5.16 -2.15 -2.28
C GLU A 34 -4.03 -2.56 -3.24
N GLU A 35 -3.47 -1.61 -4.00
CA GLU A 35 -2.28 -1.85 -4.83
C GLU A 35 -1.09 -2.33 -3.99
N ALA A 36 -0.80 -1.66 -2.87
CA ALA A 36 0.31 -2.00 -2.00
C ALA A 36 0.18 -3.42 -1.43
N ILE A 37 -1.02 -3.81 -1.01
CA ILE A 37 -1.31 -5.16 -0.50
C ILE A 37 -1.14 -6.20 -1.62
N LYS A 38 -1.66 -5.94 -2.82
CA LYS A 38 -1.50 -6.84 -3.98
C LYS A 38 -0.03 -7.03 -4.34
N ASP A 39 0.74 -5.95 -4.34
CA ASP A 39 2.17 -5.98 -4.63
C ASP A 39 2.97 -6.75 -3.58
N TRP A 40 2.65 -6.54 -2.29
CA TRP A 40 3.26 -7.32 -1.21
C TRP A 40 2.99 -8.82 -1.39
N ILE A 41 1.72 -9.21 -1.55
CA ILE A 41 1.34 -10.63 -1.74
C ILE A 41 2.09 -11.24 -2.93
N ARG A 42 2.18 -10.52 -4.06
CA ARG A 42 2.87 -11.00 -5.26
C ARG A 42 4.37 -11.22 -5.02
N LYS A 43 5.05 -10.26 -4.37
CA LYS A 43 6.48 -10.37 -4.04
C LYS A 43 6.74 -11.52 -3.07
N THR A 44 5.98 -11.58 -1.98
CA THR A 44 6.11 -12.64 -0.97
C THR A 44 5.83 -14.03 -1.56
N LYS A 45 4.81 -14.20 -2.40
CA LYS A 45 4.56 -15.48 -3.08
C LYS A 45 5.72 -15.91 -3.98
N LYS A 46 6.38 -14.95 -4.64
CA LYS A 46 7.55 -15.24 -5.48
C LYS A 46 8.74 -15.65 -4.63
N GLU A 47 8.98 -14.96 -3.51
CA GLU A 47 10.06 -15.26 -2.58
C GLU A 47 9.90 -16.65 -1.96
N LEU A 48 8.72 -16.99 -1.45
CA LEU A 48 8.44 -18.30 -0.87
C LEU A 48 8.63 -19.44 -1.86
N LYS A 49 8.20 -19.26 -3.12
CA LYS A 49 8.40 -20.26 -4.19
C LYS A 49 9.86 -20.47 -4.61
N ASN A 50 10.74 -19.51 -4.35
CA ASN A 50 12.17 -19.64 -4.64
C ASN A 50 12.95 -20.19 -3.44
N VAL A 51 12.29 -20.38 -2.29
CA VAL A 51 12.85 -20.96 -1.07
C VAL A 51 12.49 -22.46 -0.96
N GLU A 52 11.51 -22.92 -1.74
CA GLU A 52 11.19 -24.35 -1.97
C GLU A 52 11.91 -24.88 -3.22
#